data_AF-A0A851AV95-F1
#
_entry.id   AF-A0A851AV95-F1
#
_cell.length_a   1.000
_cell.length_b   1.000
_cell.length_c   1.000
_cell.angle_alpha   90.00
_cell.angle_beta   90.00
_cell.angle_gamma   90.00
#
_symmetry.space_group_name_H-M   'P 1'
#
loop_
_entity.id
_entity.type
_entity.pdbx_description
1 polymer ?
#
loop_
_entity_poly.entity_id
_entity_poly.type
_entity_poly.pdbx_seq_one_letter_code
_entity_poly.pdbx_strand_id
1 'polypeptide(L)'
;QLSCLLKMVTLHGIPKDLDSYPKELLLFLSPSDYAATGSCSQFFTNVGEANVDFLPREAPQRQQLLLEALSCLKIPGPEIKAGSAGVLGWLLCELPAEYIRGSGGTWLQGLSRCASLLPEQEEAIRDVLSSGNTTFGPPAAWSAFTLSQLSRLIPVLDHSILQQIPK
;
A
#
# COMPACT_ATOMS: atom_id res chain seq x y z
N GLN A 1 24.21 -8.57 2.73
CA GLN A 1 23.93 -9.70 1.80
C GLN A 1 23.14 -9.25 0.58
N LEU A 2 22.04 -8.48 0.73
CA LEU A 2 21.18 -8.03 -0.39
C LEU A 2 21.94 -7.24 -1.49
N SER A 3 22.84 -6.32 -1.11
CA SER A 3 23.66 -5.57 -2.08
C SER A 3 24.51 -6.46 -2.99
N CYS A 4 25.08 -7.55 -2.46
CA CYS A 4 25.85 -8.51 -3.25
C CYS A 4 24.94 -9.29 -4.20
N LEU A 5 23.77 -9.72 -3.70
CA LEU A 5 22.76 -10.43 -4.49
C LEU A 5 22.29 -9.57 -5.68
N LEU A 6 21.96 -8.31 -5.43
CA LEU A 6 21.54 -7.36 -6.46
C LEU A 6 22.63 -7.17 -7.52
N LYS A 7 23.89 -7.02 -7.11
CA LYS A 7 25.04 -6.96 -8.04
C LYS A 7 25.15 -8.22 -8.89
N MET A 8 24.98 -9.40 -8.28
CA MET A 8 25.05 -10.66 -9.01
C MET A 8 23.97 -10.76 -10.09
N VAL A 9 22.72 -10.47 -9.72
CA VAL A 9 21.55 -10.55 -10.61
C VAL A 9 21.63 -9.52 -11.74
N THR A 10 22.13 -8.32 -11.45
CA THR A 10 22.24 -7.24 -12.46
C THR A 10 23.45 -7.41 -13.39
N LEU A 11 24.56 -7.99 -12.92
CA LEU A 11 25.79 -8.15 -13.72
C LEU A 11 25.87 -9.48 -14.47
N HIS A 12 25.34 -10.57 -13.90
CA HIS A 12 25.45 -11.92 -14.48
C HIS A 12 24.16 -12.42 -15.13
N GLY A 13 23.15 -11.55 -15.21
CA GLY A 13 21.87 -11.83 -15.83
C GLY A 13 20.81 -12.22 -14.80
N ILE A 14 19.56 -11.91 -15.15
CA ILE A 14 18.43 -12.06 -14.25
C ILE A 14 18.01 -13.54 -14.19
N PRO A 15 17.96 -14.15 -12.99
CA PRO A 15 17.48 -15.52 -12.81
C PRO A 15 16.05 -15.69 -13.32
N LYS A 16 15.71 -16.92 -13.74
CA LYS A 16 14.35 -17.26 -14.17
C LYS A 16 13.45 -17.70 -13.00
N ASP A 17 14.02 -17.80 -11.82
CA ASP A 17 13.40 -18.30 -10.60
C ASP A 17 13.51 -17.27 -9.48
N LEU A 18 13.23 -15.99 -9.77
CA LEU A 18 13.31 -14.90 -8.79
C LEU A 18 12.43 -15.13 -7.54
N ASP A 19 11.42 -16.00 -7.61
CA ASP A 19 10.61 -16.39 -6.45
C ASP A 19 11.38 -17.21 -5.40
N SER A 20 12.53 -17.81 -5.78
CA SER A 20 13.45 -18.49 -4.87
C SER A 20 14.34 -17.51 -4.08
N TYR A 21 14.29 -16.22 -4.40
CA TYR A 21 15.13 -15.17 -3.81
C TYR A 21 14.35 -14.32 -2.81
N PRO A 22 15.04 -13.59 -1.91
CA PRO A 22 14.39 -12.64 -1.02
C PRO A 22 13.58 -11.60 -1.80
N LYS A 23 12.33 -11.33 -1.38
CA LYS A 23 11.42 -10.39 -2.06
C LYS A 23 11.98 -8.97 -2.10
N GLU A 24 12.83 -8.61 -1.14
CA GLU A 24 13.53 -7.32 -1.07
C GLU A 24 14.41 -7.06 -2.30
N LEU A 25 14.83 -8.10 -3.01
CA LEU A 25 15.52 -7.94 -4.29
C LEU A 25 14.63 -7.22 -5.31
N LEU A 26 13.33 -7.53 -5.32
CA LEU A 26 12.37 -6.99 -6.29
C LEU A 26 12.11 -5.49 -6.10
N LEU A 27 12.45 -4.92 -4.93
CA LEU A 27 12.40 -3.48 -4.69
C LEU A 27 13.35 -2.69 -5.61
N PHE A 28 14.31 -3.37 -6.22
CA PHE A 28 15.35 -2.80 -7.08
C PHE A 28 15.31 -3.33 -8.52
N LEU A 29 14.25 -4.05 -8.89
CA LEU A 29 14.02 -4.60 -10.23
C LEU A 29 12.75 -4.01 -10.82
N SER A 30 12.54 -4.27 -12.11
CA SER A 30 11.33 -3.90 -12.84
C SER A 30 10.44 -5.11 -13.13
N PRO A 31 9.14 -4.92 -13.45
CA PRO A 31 8.28 -6.00 -13.92
C PRO A 31 8.83 -6.72 -15.16
N SER A 32 9.56 -6.02 -16.04
CA SER A 32 10.22 -6.61 -17.21
C SER A 32 11.32 -7.59 -16.83
N ASP A 33 12.06 -7.32 -15.76
CA ASP A 33 13.09 -8.22 -15.23
C ASP A 33 12.48 -9.53 -14.72
N TYR A 34 11.27 -9.44 -14.17
CA TYR A 34 10.53 -10.58 -13.63
C TYR A 34 9.78 -11.39 -14.69
N ALA A 35 9.73 -10.95 -15.96
CA ALA A 35 8.91 -11.56 -17.00
C ALA A 35 9.26 -13.03 -17.32
N ALA A 36 10.50 -13.46 -17.03
CA ALA A 36 10.91 -14.86 -17.17
C ALA A 36 10.53 -15.74 -15.96
N THR A 37 10.18 -15.13 -14.82
CA THR A 37 9.76 -15.80 -13.59
C THR A 37 8.23 -15.89 -13.50
N GLY A 38 7.52 -14.79 -13.76
CA GLY A 38 6.07 -14.77 -13.61
C GLY A 38 5.40 -13.52 -14.18
N SER A 39 4.16 -13.29 -13.75
CA SER A 39 3.34 -12.17 -14.22
C SER A 39 3.66 -10.85 -13.50
N CYS A 40 3.30 -9.71 -14.10
CA CYS A 40 3.44 -8.42 -13.42
C CYS A 40 2.62 -8.34 -12.12
N SER A 41 1.45 -8.99 -12.08
CA SER A 41 0.62 -9.03 -10.86
C SER A 41 1.33 -9.79 -9.74
N GLN A 42 2.02 -10.88 -10.08
CA GLN A 42 2.81 -11.66 -9.13
C GLN A 42 4.04 -10.89 -8.66
N PHE A 43 4.73 -10.19 -9.58
CA PHE A 43 5.81 -9.27 -9.23
C PHE A 43 5.36 -8.25 -8.18
N PHE A 44 4.24 -7.55 -8.42
CA PHE A 44 3.75 -6.55 -7.47
C PHE A 44 3.18 -7.14 -6.19
N THR A 45 2.65 -8.36 -6.22
CA THR A 45 2.30 -9.08 -4.98
C THR A 45 3.54 -9.30 -4.11
N ASN A 46 4.64 -9.77 -4.71
CA ASN A 46 5.90 -9.96 -4.00
C ASN A 46 6.52 -8.63 -3.54
N VAL A 47 6.47 -7.57 -4.36
CA VAL A 47 6.93 -6.23 -3.99
C VAL A 47 6.11 -5.70 -2.81
N GLY A 48 4.78 -5.78 -2.86
CA GLY A 48 3.88 -5.30 -1.81
C GLY A 48 4.03 -6.04 -0.48
N GLU A 49 4.59 -7.25 -0.50
CA GLU A 49 4.91 -8.06 0.67
C GLU A 49 6.38 -7.93 1.15
N ALA A 50 7.26 -7.31 0.36
CA ALA A 50 8.67 -7.15 0.70
C ALA A 50 8.85 -6.23 1.91
N ASN A 51 9.93 -6.45 2.68
CA ASN A 51 10.27 -5.53 3.75
C ASN A 51 10.76 -4.18 3.19
N VAL A 52 9.90 -3.15 3.31
CA VAL A 52 10.19 -1.80 2.81
C VAL A 52 11.31 -1.07 3.57
N ASP A 53 11.78 -1.58 4.71
CA ASP A 53 12.92 -1.01 5.44
C ASP A 53 14.22 -1.00 4.61
N PHE A 54 14.30 -1.86 3.58
CA PHE A 54 15.42 -1.88 2.63
C PHE A 54 15.35 -0.76 1.58
N LEU A 55 14.22 -0.08 1.46
CA LEU A 55 14.01 1.00 0.50
C LEU A 55 13.66 2.29 1.25
N PRO A 56 14.62 3.22 1.47
CA PRO A 56 14.38 4.46 2.21
C PRO A 56 13.19 5.27 1.69
N ARG A 57 12.57 6.06 2.57
CA ARG A 57 11.36 6.83 2.23
C ARG A 57 11.59 7.84 1.11
N GLU A 58 12.77 8.42 1.06
CA GLU A 58 13.17 9.44 0.09
C GLU A 58 13.60 8.82 -1.25
N ALA A 59 13.64 7.49 -1.35
CA ALA A 59 14.06 6.81 -2.56
C ALA A 59 13.03 7.04 -3.69
N PRO A 60 13.41 7.67 -4.82
CA PRO A 60 12.49 7.90 -5.94
C PRO A 60 11.90 6.61 -6.52
N GLN A 61 12.56 5.48 -6.29
CA GLN A 61 12.11 4.14 -6.64
C GLN A 61 10.74 3.79 -6.03
N ARG A 62 10.37 4.32 -4.85
CA ARG A 62 9.05 4.08 -4.26
C ARG A 62 7.93 4.59 -5.17
N GLN A 63 8.08 5.82 -5.67
CA GLN A 63 7.13 6.42 -6.61
C GLN A 63 7.13 5.68 -7.95
N GLN A 64 8.29 5.25 -8.43
CA GLN A 64 8.40 4.45 -9.65
C GLN A 64 7.64 3.13 -9.52
N LEU A 65 7.87 2.37 -8.44
CA LEU A 65 7.16 1.11 -8.17
C LEU A 65 5.65 1.31 -8.10
N LEU A 66 5.18 2.39 -7.47
CA LEU A 66 3.77 2.72 -7.42
C LEU A 66 3.19 2.92 -8.83
N LEU A 67 3.83 3.75 -9.67
CA LEU A 67 3.35 4.04 -11.02
C LEU A 67 3.33 2.78 -11.90
N GLU A 68 4.36 1.94 -11.81
CA GLU A 68 4.42 0.66 -12.52
C GLU A 68 3.36 -0.33 -12.02
N ALA A 69 3.06 -0.34 -10.71
CA ALA A 69 2.02 -1.17 -10.13
C ALA A 69 0.63 -0.77 -10.61
N LEU A 70 0.33 0.53 -10.60
CA LEU A 70 -0.95 1.07 -11.12
C LEU A 70 -1.13 0.73 -12.60
N SER A 71 -0.06 0.81 -13.39
CA SER A 71 -0.04 0.44 -14.81
C SER A 71 -0.27 -1.06 -15.01
N CYS A 72 0.45 -1.92 -14.28
CA CYS A 72 0.27 -3.37 -14.33
C CYS A 72 -1.17 -3.79 -13.99
N LEU A 73 -1.76 -3.18 -12.96
CA LEU A 73 -3.11 -3.47 -12.49
C LEU A 73 -4.20 -2.79 -13.32
N LYS A 74 -3.82 -1.98 -14.33
CA LYS A 74 -4.74 -1.23 -15.21
C LYS A 74 -5.73 -0.36 -14.44
N ILE A 75 -5.25 0.34 -13.42
CA ILE A 75 -6.05 1.25 -12.59
C ILE A 75 -6.12 2.61 -13.30
N PRO A 76 -7.28 3.01 -13.87
CA PRO A 76 -7.37 4.18 -14.74
C PRO A 76 -7.54 5.51 -13.98
N GLY A 77 -7.73 5.46 -12.66
CA GLY A 77 -8.04 6.62 -11.84
C GLY A 77 -7.98 6.32 -10.34
N PRO A 78 -8.38 7.27 -9.49
CA PRO A 78 -8.18 7.22 -8.04
C PRO A 78 -9.11 6.26 -7.29
N GLU A 79 -9.49 5.15 -7.91
CA GLU A 79 -10.34 4.11 -7.31
C GLU A 79 -9.60 2.77 -7.33
N ILE A 80 -9.34 2.23 -6.14
CA ILE A 80 -8.69 0.94 -5.95
C ILE A 80 -9.67 -0.03 -5.31
N LYS A 81 -9.87 -1.16 -5.99
CA LYS A 81 -10.68 -2.28 -5.50
C LYS A 81 -9.90 -3.10 -4.47
N ALA A 82 -10.60 -3.81 -3.59
CA ALA A 82 -10.00 -4.63 -2.54
C ALA A 82 -8.96 -5.64 -3.06
N GLY A 83 -9.21 -6.28 -4.21
CA GLY A 83 -8.25 -7.21 -4.82
C GLY A 83 -6.93 -6.54 -5.23
N SER A 84 -7.01 -5.36 -5.86
CA SER A 84 -5.83 -4.57 -6.23
C SER A 84 -5.09 -4.04 -5.01
N ALA A 85 -5.80 -3.64 -3.96
CA ALA A 85 -5.18 -3.21 -2.71
C ALA A 85 -4.35 -4.33 -2.05
N GLY A 86 -4.82 -5.59 -2.12
CA GLY A 86 -4.07 -6.75 -1.67
C GLY A 86 -2.75 -6.93 -2.42
N VAL A 87 -2.74 -6.72 -3.75
CA VAL A 87 -1.52 -6.78 -4.56
C VAL A 87 -0.56 -5.63 -4.23
N LEU A 88 -1.08 -4.42 -4.00
CA LEU A 88 -0.24 -3.24 -3.72
C LEU A 88 0.49 -3.34 -2.38
N GLY A 89 -0.10 -3.95 -1.35
CA GLY A 89 0.55 -4.14 -0.06
C GLY A 89 1.05 -2.81 0.54
N TRP A 90 2.34 -2.70 0.87
CA TRP A 90 2.90 -1.46 1.42
C TRP A 90 2.86 -0.28 0.43
N LEU A 91 2.75 -0.51 -0.88
CA LEU A 91 2.62 0.58 -1.87
C LEU A 91 1.34 1.40 -1.67
N LEU A 92 0.35 0.88 -0.93
CA LEU A 92 -0.80 1.67 -0.49
C LEU A 92 -0.40 2.92 0.30
N CYS A 93 0.74 2.89 1.00
CA CYS A 93 1.27 4.01 1.77
C CYS A 93 1.82 5.13 0.89
N GLU A 94 2.16 4.82 -0.36
CA GLU A 94 2.69 5.79 -1.34
C GLU A 94 1.55 6.42 -2.16
N LEU A 95 0.30 5.94 -2.01
CA LEU A 95 -0.84 6.47 -2.75
C LEU A 95 -1.16 7.90 -2.33
N PRO A 96 -1.34 8.82 -3.30
CA PRO A 96 -1.85 10.16 -3.02
C PRO A 96 -3.23 10.16 -2.35
N ALA A 97 -3.56 11.27 -1.68
CA ALA A 97 -4.80 11.46 -0.93
C ALA A 97 -6.08 11.22 -1.76
N GLU A 98 -6.06 11.53 -3.06
CA GLU A 98 -7.19 11.32 -3.95
C GLU A 98 -7.59 9.85 -4.07
N TYR A 99 -6.65 8.90 -4.00
CA TYR A 99 -6.96 7.47 -4.06
C TYR A 99 -7.71 7.00 -2.81
N ILE A 100 -7.38 7.58 -1.65
CA ILE A 100 -8.08 7.30 -0.39
C ILE A 100 -9.53 7.77 -0.50
N ARG A 101 -9.74 9.00 -1.00
CA ARG A 101 -11.07 9.60 -1.22
C ARG A 101 -11.89 8.82 -2.23
N GLY A 102 -11.32 8.53 -3.40
CA GLY A 102 -12.02 7.85 -4.49
C GLY A 102 -12.38 6.40 -4.19
N SER A 103 -11.69 5.76 -3.25
CA SER A 103 -11.95 4.35 -2.90
C SER A 103 -12.98 4.14 -1.78
N GLY A 104 -13.57 5.20 -1.22
CA GLY A 104 -14.67 5.10 -0.24
C GLY A 104 -14.33 4.24 0.99
N GLY A 105 -13.06 4.16 1.35
CA GLY A 105 -12.61 3.37 2.49
C GLY A 105 -12.41 1.88 2.26
N THR A 106 -12.58 1.37 1.03
CA THR A 106 -12.51 -0.07 0.67
C THR A 106 -11.26 -0.79 1.17
N TRP A 107 -10.13 -0.08 1.25
CA TRP A 107 -8.84 -0.62 1.69
C TRP A 107 -8.19 0.21 2.80
N LEU A 108 -8.95 1.04 3.54
CA LEU A 108 -8.42 1.86 4.64
C LEU A 108 -7.61 1.04 5.64
N GLN A 109 -8.01 -0.20 5.93
CA GLN A 109 -7.24 -1.09 6.81
C GLN A 109 -5.80 -1.32 6.33
N GLY A 110 -5.56 -1.30 5.01
CA GLY A 110 -4.21 -1.42 4.44
C GLY A 110 -3.27 -0.30 4.90
N LEU A 111 -3.80 0.91 5.13
CA LEU A 111 -3.01 2.06 5.60
C LEU A 111 -2.54 1.92 7.05
N SER A 112 -3.11 1.01 7.83
CA SER A 112 -2.61 0.70 9.18
C SER A 112 -1.17 0.19 9.17
N ARG A 113 -0.69 -0.33 8.04
CA ARG A 113 0.67 -0.85 7.87
C ARG A 113 1.70 0.23 7.57
N CYS A 114 1.25 1.45 7.28
CA CYS A 114 2.15 2.55 6.96
C CYS A 114 2.90 3.00 8.20
N ALA A 115 4.23 3.14 8.07
CA ALA A 115 5.06 3.67 9.15
C ALA A 115 4.71 5.13 9.48
N SER A 116 4.25 5.88 8.48
CA SER A 116 3.82 7.27 8.58
C SER A 116 2.91 7.62 7.42
N LEU A 117 2.00 8.55 7.65
CA LEU A 117 1.13 9.13 6.62
C LEU A 117 1.56 10.57 6.36
N LEU A 118 1.25 11.07 5.16
CA LEU A 118 1.35 12.50 4.85
C LEU A 118 0.14 13.26 5.42
N PRO A 119 0.27 14.55 5.75
CA PRO A 119 -0.84 15.36 6.25
C PRO A 119 -2.09 15.29 5.35
N GLU A 120 -1.90 15.28 4.03
CA GLU A 120 -2.98 15.21 3.04
C GLU A 120 -3.66 13.83 3.04
N GLN A 121 -2.88 12.76 3.29
CA GLN A 121 -3.44 11.41 3.45
C GLN A 121 -4.27 11.31 4.73
N GLU A 122 -3.78 11.88 5.84
CA GLU A 122 -4.52 11.93 7.10
C GLU A 122 -5.85 12.67 6.96
N GLU A 123 -5.84 13.83 6.30
CA GLU A 123 -7.06 14.59 5.99
C GLU A 123 -8.03 13.75 5.15
N ALA A 124 -7.54 13.10 4.10
CA ALA A 124 -8.39 12.22 3.28
C ALA A 124 -8.98 11.05 4.07
N ILE A 125 -8.24 10.46 5.01
CA ILE A 125 -8.75 9.40 5.89
C ILE A 125 -9.87 9.94 6.78
N ARG A 126 -9.69 11.12 7.40
CA ARG A 126 -10.73 11.75 8.24
C ARG A 126 -12.00 12.03 7.45
N ASP A 127 -11.87 12.56 6.24
CA ASP A 127 -13.02 12.88 5.39
C ASP A 127 -13.79 11.64 4.96
N VAL A 128 -13.07 10.57 4.59
CA VAL A 128 -13.69 9.30 4.22
C VAL A 128 -14.39 8.67 5.42
N LEU A 129 -13.75 8.63 6.59
CA LEU A 129 -14.34 8.06 7.81
C LEU A 129 -15.55 8.85 8.32
N SER A 130 -15.46 10.18 8.32
CA SER A 130 -16.55 11.07 8.79
C SER A 130 -17.78 11.02 7.88
N SER A 131 -17.60 10.79 6.57
CA SER A 131 -18.72 10.62 5.64
C SER A 131 -19.61 9.41 5.97
N GLY A 132 -19.06 8.42 6.68
CA GLY A 132 -19.72 7.14 6.96
C GLY A 132 -19.92 6.25 5.72
N ASN A 133 -19.53 6.70 4.53
CA ASN A 133 -19.60 5.95 3.29
C ASN A 133 -18.40 5.01 3.16
N THR A 134 -18.25 4.14 4.16
CA THR A 134 -17.21 3.12 4.24
C THR A 134 -17.82 1.80 4.68
N THR A 135 -17.06 0.72 4.58
CA THR A 135 -17.46 -0.59 5.14
C THR A 135 -17.62 -0.56 6.66
N PHE A 136 -17.13 0.47 7.35
CA PHE A 136 -17.28 0.66 8.79
C PHE A 136 -18.56 1.40 9.19
N GLY A 137 -19.25 2.03 8.23
CA GLY A 137 -20.37 2.92 8.50
C GLY A 137 -19.95 4.24 9.19
N PRO A 138 -20.92 5.06 9.62
CA PRO A 138 -20.65 6.32 10.30
C PRO A 138 -20.04 6.12 11.69
N PRO A 139 -19.22 7.07 12.19
CA PRO A 139 -18.58 6.97 13.51
C PRO A 139 -19.55 6.64 14.67
N ALA A 140 -20.78 7.14 14.61
CA ALA A 140 -21.83 6.86 15.60
C ALA A 140 -22.29 5.39 15.66
N ALA A 141 -21.97 4.58 14.66
CA ALA A 141 -22.28 3.15 14.61
C ALA A 141 -21.05 2.27 14.92
N TRP A 142 -19.90 2.87 15.21
CA TRP A 142 -18.67 2.09 15.42
C TRP A 142 -18.73 1.30 16.73
N SER A 143 -18.33 0.04 16.64
CA SER A 143 -18.20 -0.86 17.78
C SER A 143 -16.74 -0.96 18.22
N ALA A 144 -16.50 -1.56 19.39
CA ALA A 144 -15.14 -1.94 19.80
C ALA A 144 -14.41 -2.79 18.74
N PHE A 145 -15.15 -3.62 18.00
CA PHE A 145 -14.60 -4.36 16.86
C PHE A 145 -14.15 -3.43 15.73
N THR A 146 -14.96 -2.45 15.34
CA THR A 146 -14.57 -1.44 14.34
C THR A 146 -13.32 -0.68 14.76
N LEU A 147 -13.24 -0.25 16.02
CA LEU A 147 -12.06 0.42 16.56
C LEU A 147 -10.82 -0.48 16.57
N SER A 148 -10.97 -1.78 16.83
CA SER A 148 -9.86 -2.73 16.72
C SER A 148 -9.35 -2.90 15.28
N GLN A 149 -10.24 -2.82 14.29
CA GLN A 149 -9.86 -2.86 12.88
C GLN A 149 -9.14 -1.57 12.45
N LEU A 150 -9.60 -0.42 12.94
CA LEU A 150 -8.96 0.87 12.66
C LEU A 150 -7.62 1.01 13.38
N SER A 151 -7.50 0.49 14.61
CA SER A 151 -6.30 0.46 15.48
C SER A 151 -5.23 1.52 15.20
N ARG A 152 -4.32 1.29 14.26
CA ARG A 152 -3.20 2.18 13.92
C ARG A 152 -3.61 3.47 13.21
N LEU A 153 -4.86 3.59 12.78
CA LEU A 153 -5.47 4.81 12.26
C LEU A 153 -6.16 5.64 13.35
N ILE A 154 -6.28 5.14 14.58
CA ILE A 154 -6.86 5.91 15.69
C ILE A 154 -6.14 7.26 15.91
N PRO A 155 -4.80 7.36 15.84
CA PRO A 155 -4.09 8.64 15.99
C PRO A 155 -4.45 9.68 14.91
N VAL A 156 -4.98 9.24 13.76
CA VAL A 156 -5.41 10.12 12.68
C VAL A 156 -6.76 10.77 13.00
N LEU A 157 -7.58 10.16 13.86
CA LEU A 157 -8.92 10.67 14.18
C LEU A 157 -8.83 12.00 14.93
N ASP A 158 -9.61 12.98 14.47
CA ASP A 158 -9.72 14.27 15.15
C ASP A 158 -10.84 14.28 16.20
N HIS A 159 -10.96 15.39 16.93
CA HIS A 159 -11.96 15.54 17.97
C HIS A 159 -13.40 15.38 17.46
N SER A 160 -13.68 15.76 16.21
CA SER A 160 -15.02 15.71 15.62
C SER A 160 -15.50 14.28 15.40
N ILE A 161 -14.60 13.38 15.00
CA ILE A 161 -14.88 11.95 14.83
C ILE A 161 -14.97 11.29 16.21
N LEU A 162 -14.01 11.57 17.10
CA LEU A 162 -13.93 10.93 18.42
C LEU A 162 -15.18 11.19 19.28
N GLN A 163 -15.79 12.38 19.19
CA GLN A 163 -17.03 12.71 19.91
C GLN A 163 -18.25 11.91 19.44
N GLN A 164 -18.24 11.39 18.21
CA GLN A 164 -19.35 10.64 17.66
C GLN A 164 -19.33 9.16 18.07
N ILE A 165 -18.17 8.64 18.49
CA ILE A 165 -18.01 7.23 18.84
C ILE A 165 -18.84 6.92 20.10
N PRO A 166 -19.68 5.87 20.08
CA PRO A 166 -20.43 5.45 21.27
C PRO A 166 -19.51 5.16 22.46
N LYS A 167 -19.96 5.53 23.66
CA LYS A 167 -19.25 5.29 24.92
C LYS A 167 -19.36 3.83 25.37
#